data_AF-A0A558DBN6-F1
#
_entry.id   AF-A0A558DBN6-F1
#
_cell.length_a   1.000
_cell.length_b   1.000
_cell.length_c   1.000
_cell.angle_alpha   90.00
_cell.angle_beta   90.00
_cell.angle_gamma   90.00
#
_symmetry.space_group_name_H-M   'P 1'
#
loop_
_entity.id
_entity.type
_entity.pdbx_description
1 polymer ?
#
loop_
_entity_poly.entity_id
_entity_poly.type
_entity_poly.pdbx_seq_one_letter_code
_entity_poly.pdbx_strand_id
1 'polypeptide(L)' 'MPLRNLADLQNELARLYRGAKSGDVPVADASRLANILQILARLVEGADLEQRIAALEAAEPNNRRRRHG' A
#
# COMPACT_ATOMS: atom_id res chain seq x y z
N MET A 1 -0.14 -8.60 13.48
CA MET A 1 -0.97 -8.22 12.32
C MET A 1 -0.15 -8.47 11.07
N PRO A 2 -0.71 -9.06 10.01
CA PRO A 2 -0.04 -9.11 8.71
C PRO A 2 0.20 -7.69 8.18
N LEU A 3 1.19 -7.52 7.28
CA LEU A 3 1.51 -6.25 6.60
C LEU A 3 1.44 -6.46 5.08
N ARG A 4 0.29 -6.92 4.58
CA ARG A 4 0.17 -7.43 3.19
C ARG A 4 -0.43 -6.43 2.21
N ASN A 5 -1.26 -5.50 2.70
CA ASN A 5 -1.97 -4.54 1.87
C ASN A 5 -2.05 -3.17 2.58
N LEU A 6 -2.55 -2.15 1.89
CA LEU A 6 -2.65 -0.81 2.45
C LEU A 6 -3.53 -0.72 3.72
N ALA A 7 -4.57 -1.54 3.84
CA ALA A 7 -5.43 -1.54 5.03
C ALA A 7 -4.68 -2.07 6.27
N ASP A 8 -3.90 -3.13 6.10
CA ASP A 8 -3.02 -3.67 7.15
C ASP A 8 -2.03 -2.59 7.62
N LEU A 9 -1.41 -1.87 6.69
CA LEU A 9 -0.44 -0.81 6.99
C LEU A 9 -1.09 0.38 7.69
N GLN A 10 -2.31 0.77 7.29
CA GLN A 10 -3.07 1.82 7.97
C GLN A 10 -3.39 1.44 9.42
N ASN A 11 -3.80 0.19 9.66
CA ASN A 11 -4.08 -0.31 11.01
C ASN A 11 -2.82 -0.31 11.89
N GLU A 12 -1.69 -0.71 11.32
CA GLU A 12 -0.39 -0.69 11.97
C GLU A 12 0.06 0.73 12.34
N LEU A 13 -0.02 1.67 11.40
CA LEU A 13 0.27 3.10 11.63
C LEU A 13 -0.63 3.70 12.72
N ALA A 14 -1.93 3.40 12.69
CA ALA A 14 -2.87 3.86 13.70
C ALA A 14 -2.53 3.31 15.10
N ARG A 15 -2.02 2.07 15.18
CA ARG A 15 -1.55 1.50 16.45
C ARG A 15 -0.30 2.21 16.95
N LEU A 16 0.69 2.47 16.08
CA LEU A 16 1.89 3.21 16.45
C LEU A 16 1.57 4.62 16.96
N TYR A 17 0.66 5.32 16.27
CA TYR A 17 0.22 6.64 16.70
C TYR A 17 -0.43 6.61 18.09
N ARG A 18 -1.32 5.64 18.34
CA ARG A 18 -1.96 5.51 19.66
C ARG A 18 -0.96 5.18 20.75
N GLY A 19 -0.03 4.26 20.51
CA GLY A 19 1.03 3.91 21.47
C GLY A 19 1.98 5.07 21.77
N ALA A 20 2.31 5.87 20.76
CA ALA A 20 3.09 7.09 20.94
C ALA A 20 2.34 8.14 21.76
N LYS A 21 1.03 8.27 21.50
CA LYS A 21 0.17 9.24 22.19
C LYS A 21 -0.10 8.86 23.65
N SER A 22 -0.22 7.58 23.97
CA SER A 22 -0.38 7.10 25.36
C SER A 22 0.94 7.11 26.14
N GLY A 23 2.09 7.21 25.46
CA GLY A 23 3.41 7.14 26.08
C GLY A 23 3.95 5.71 26.22
N ASP A 24 3.21 4.71 25.75
CA ASP A 24 3.62 3.30 25.74
C ASP A 24 4.79 3.04 24.77
N VAL A 25 4.93 3.90 23.75
CA VAL A 25 6.01 3.85 22.77
C VAL A 25 6.68 5.23 22.69
N PRO A 26 8.02 5.33 22.73
CA PRO A 26 8.69 6.59 22.48
C PRO A 26 8.33 7.16 21.11
N VAL A 27 7.99 8.46 21.06
CA VAL A 27 7.59 9.15 19.81
C VAL A 27 8.65 9.01 18.72
N ALA A 28 9.93 9.05 19.08
CA ALA A 28 11.04 8.89 18.15
C ALA A 28 11.05 7.50 17.48
N ASP A 29 10.79 6.45 18.26
CA ASP A 29 10.76 5.08 17.75
C ASP A 29 9.51 4.84 16.90
N ALA A 30 8.35 5.34 17.35
CA ALA A 30 7.12 5.32 16.56
C ALA A 30 7.30 6.03 15.20
N SER A 31 7.99 7.16 15.18
CA SER A 31 8.27 7.91 13.94
C SER A 31 9.19 7.13 12.99
N ARG A 32 10.21 6.43 13.52
CA ARG A 32 11.09 5.59 12.72
C ARG A 32 10.35 4.40 12.11
N LEU A 33 9.51 3.73 12.89
CA LEU A 33 8.68 2.62 12.44
C LEU A 33 7.64 3.08 11.41
N ALA A 34 7.01 4.24 11.63
CA ALA A 34 6.09 4.84 10.67
C ALA A 34 6.76 5.09 9.32
N ASN A 35 8.01 5.59 9.30
CA ASN A 35 8.74 5.78 8.05
C ASN A 35 8.95 4.46 7.27
N ILE A 36 9.28 3.38 7.97
CA ILE A 36 9.41 2.04 7.36
C ILE A 36 8.08 1.59 6.76
N LEU A 37 6.97 1.78 7.48
CA LEU A 37 5.64 1.45 6.98
C LEU A 37 5.24 2.29 5.76
N GLN A 38 5.64 3.56 5.71
CA GLN A 38 5.41 4.41 4.54
C GLN A 38 6.21 3.95 3.32
N ILE A 39 7.44 3.43 3.51
CA ILE A 39 8.20 2.79 2.42
C ILE A 39 7.46 1.56 1.91
N LEU A 40 7.00 0.70 2.84
CA LEU A 40 6.26 -0.50 2.49
C LEU A 40 4.95 -0.19 1.75
N ALA A 41 4.24 0.86 2.18
CA ALA A 41 3.01 1.31 1.52
C ALA A 41 3.24 1.68 0.06
N ARG A 42 4.34 2.39 -0.25
CA ARG A 42 4.71 2.73 -1.63
C ARG A 42 5.04 1.50 -2.47
N LEU A 43 5.67 0.48 -1.88
CA LEU A 43 5.98 -0.76 -2.59
C LEU A 43 4.70 -1.56 -2.92
N VAL A 44 3.78 -1.65 -1.95
CA VAL A 44 2.47 -2.29 -2.16
C VAL A 44 1.68 -1.55 -3.23
N GLU A 45 1.59 -0.23 -3.14
CA GLU A 45 0.89 0.60 -4.13
C GLU A 45 1.50 0.46 -5.53
N GLY A 46 2.83 0.44 -5.63
CA GLY A 46 3.53 0.20 -6.90
C GLY A 46 3.17 -1.15 -7.51
N ALA A 47 3.22 -2.23 -6.73
CA ALA A 47 2.86 -3.57 -7.20
C ALA A 47 1.39 -3.68 -7.62
N ASP A 48 0.47 -3.09 -6.86
CA ASP A 48 -0.96 -3.07 -7.19
C ASP A 48 -1.23 -2.29 -8.49
N LEU A 49 -0.55 -1.17 -8.70
CA LEU A 49 -0.64 -0.38 -9.93
C LEU A 49 -0.08 -1.14 -11.13
N GLU A 50 1.09 -1.77 -11.01
CA GLU A 50 1.68 -2.60 -12.05
C GLU A 50 0.74 -3.74 -12.46
N GLN A 51 0.15 -4.43 -11.48
CA GLN A 51 -0.82 -5.51 -11.75
C GLN A 51 -2.06 -4.99 -12.50
N ARG A 52 -2.59 -3.82 -12.10
CA ARG A 52 -3.74 -3.21 -12.75
C ARG A 52 -3.43 -2.76 -14.18
N ILE A 53 -2.24 -2.19 -14.42
CA ILE A 53 -1.79 -1.80 -15.76
C ILE A 53 -1.67 -3.04 -16.65
N ALA A 54 -0.99 -4.09 -16.17
CA ALA A 54 -0.85 -5.33 -16.92
C ALA A 54 -2.21 -5.96 -17.29
N ALA A 55 -3.19 -5.90 -16.39
CA ALA A 55 -4.56 -6.37 -16.66
C ALA A 55 -5.26 -5.53 -17.75
N LEU A 56 -5.07 -4.21 -17.76
CA LEU A 56 -5.62 -3.33 -18.80
C LEU A 56 -4.95 -3.57 -20.16
N GLU A 57 -3.62 -3.70 -20.17
CA GLU A 57 -2.84 -4.00 -21.38
C GLU A 57 -3.20 -5.37 -21.96
N ALA A 58 -3.52 -6.36 -21.13
CA ALA A 58 -4.02 -7.66 -21.57
C ALA A 58 -5.46 -7.60 -22.12
N ALA A 59 -6.30 -6.67 -21.64
CA ALA A 59 -7.68 -6.49 -22.09
C ALA A 59 -7.80 -5.67 -23.39
N GLU A 60 -6.92 -4.69 -23.61
CA GLU A 60 -6.89 -3.84 -24.81
C GLU A 60 -6.76 -4.55 -26.17
N PRO A 61 -5.96 -5.62 -26.36
CA PRO A 61 -5.88 -6.32 -27.66
C PRO A 61 -7.23 -6.89 -28.10
N ASN A 62 -8.15 -7.16 -27.17
CA ASN A 62 -9.51 -7.60 -27.48
C ASN A 62 -10.41 -6.44 -27.94
N ASN A 63 -10.19 -5.22 -27.44
CA ASN A 63 -11.03 -4.05 -27.76
C ASN A 63 -10.65 -3.40 -29.11
N ARG A 64 -9.36 -3.38 -29.47
CA ARG A 64 -8.91 -2.88 -30.79
C ARG A 64 -9.45 -3.72 -31.96
N ARG A 65 -9.63 -5.03 -31.76
CA ARG A 65 -10.23 -5.95 -32.74
C ARG A 65 -11.73 -5.73 -32.95
N ARG A 66 -12.46 -5.26 -31.95
CA ARG A 66 -13.92 -4.99 -32.04
C ARG A 66 -14.26 -3.63 -32.65
N ARG A 67 -13.31 -2.69 -32.69
CA ARG A 67 -13.52 -1.35 -33.24
C ARG A 67 -13.27 -1.23 -34.75
N HIS A 68 -12.66 -2.24 -35.36
CA HIS A 68 -12.35 -2.29 -36.80
C HIS A 68 -13.09 -3.43 -37.53
N GLY A 69 -14.13 -3.99 -36.91
CA GLY A 69 -14.99 -5.02 -37.49
C GLY A 69 -16.39 -4.50 -37.75
#